data_AF-A0A4Q4X0K1-F1
#
_entry.id   AF-A0A4Q4X0K1-F1
#
_cell.length_a   1.000
_cell.length_b   1.000
_cell.length_c   1.000
_cell.angle_alpha   90.00
_cell.angle_beta   90.00
_cell.angle_gamma   90.00
#
_symmetry.space_group_name_H-M   'P 1'
#
loop_
_entity.id
_entity.type
_entity.pdbx_description
1 polymer ?
#
loop_
_entity_poly.entity_id
_entity_poly.type
_entity_poly.pdbx_seq_one_letter_code
_entity_poly.pdbx_strand_id
1 'polypeptide(L)'
;MGSGLVRVITSEQTSLDFRQLDLDFEAVDPRLIIASLLRIVKMQLSNEESPGRGFCVAREKTYISRLVRNQELNSVFGPAQEAEPVEISPKDCVAGVIKMGKVVFQRLAADQDVEIKPCQVEVQVQNIGLTKEGVSVITSVD
;
A
#
# COMPACT_ATOMS: atom_id res chain seq x y z
N MET A 1 -8.78 -24.54 4.95
CA MET A 1 -10.15 -24.11 4.55
C MET A 1 -10.85 -23.26 5.63
N GLY A 2 -10.63 -23.46 6.93
CA GLY A 2 -11.31 -22.69 7.99
C GLY A 2 -11.05 -21.17 8.01
N SER A 3 -9.87 -20.71 7.62
CA SER A 3 -9.51 -19.28 7.65
C SER A 3 -10.33 -18.39 6.73
N GLY A 4 -10.77 -18.91 5.57
CA GLY A 4 -11.65 -18.18 4.65
C GLY A 4 -13.04 -17.95 5.26
N LEU A 5 -13.60 -18.99 5.87
CA LEU A 5 -14.93 -18.92 6.51
C LEU A 5 -14.94 -17.94 7.68
N VAL A 6 -13.94 -18.02 8.56
CA VAL A 6 -13.81 -17.08 9.68
C VAL A 6 -13.77 -15.64 9.18
N ARG A 7 -13.02 -15.39 8.10
CA ARG A 7 -12.91 -14.07 7.51
C ARG A 7 -14.27 -13.54 7.02
N VAL A 8 -15.03 -14.37 6.30
CA VAL A 8 -16.38 -14.03 5.82
C VAL A 8 -17.33 -13.76 6.98
N ILE A 9 -17.36 -14.61 7.99
CA ILE A 9 -18.23 -14.41 9.17
C ILE A 9 -17.86 -13.10 9.88
N THR A 10 -16.57 -12.83 10.08
CA THR A 10 -16.13 -11.59 10.75
C THR A 10 -16.35 -10.33 9.93
N SER A 11 -16.39 -10.40 8.59
CA SER A 11 -16.71 -9.24 7.75
C SER A 11 -18.20 -8.93 7.69
N GLU A 12 -19.05 -9.97 7.77
CA GLU A 12 -20.50 -9.84 7.71
C GLU A 12 -21.12 -9.58 9.10
N GLN A 13 -20.54 -10.12 10.16
CA GLN A 13 -21.02 -9.97 11.54
C GLN A 13 -19.92 -9.45 12.47
N THR A 14 -19.74 -8.13 12.47
CA THR A 14 -18.77 -7.42 13.31
C THR A 14 -19.02 -7.60 14.82
N SER A 15 -20.25 -7.92 15.21
CA SER A 15 -20.64 -8.17 16.61
C SER A 15 -20.09 -9.47 17.19
N LEU A 16 -19.60 -10.39 16.34
CA LEU A 16 -18.97 -11.62 16.79
C LEU A 16 -17.44 -11.45 16.86
N ASP A 17 -16.88 -11.62 18.06
CA ASP A 17 -15.44 -11.82 18.22
C ASP A 17 -15.09 -13.29 17.97
N PHE A 18 -15.02 -13.67 16.69
CA PHE A 18 -14.60 -15.00 16.28
C PHE A 18 -13.07 -15.06 16.20
N ARG A 19 -12.46 -16.00 16.94
CA ARG A 19 -11.01 -16.25 16.93
C ARG A 19 -10.69 -17.67 16.46
N GLN A 20 -9.66 -17.80 15.65
CA GLN A 20 -9.20 -19.08 15.13
C GLN A 20 -7.85 -19.43 15.75
N LEU A 21 -7.70 -20.70 16.16
CA LEU A 21 -6.44 -21.28 16.62
C LEU A 21 -6.14 -22.52 15.78
N ASP A 22 -5.04 -22.50 15.05
CA ASP A 22 -4.50 -23.63 14.31
C ASP A 22 -3.43 -24.35 15.13
N LEU A 23 -3.52 -25.68 15.22
CA LEU A 23 -2.72 -26.50 16.12
C LEU A 23 -2.12 -27.67 15.37
N ASP A 24 -0.81 -27.81 15.51
CA ASP A 24 -0.09 -29.02 15.13
C ASP A 24 0.05 -29.94 16.35
N PHE A 25 -0.85 -30.93 16.47
CA PHE A 25 -0.86 -31.87 17.60
C PHE A 25 0.31 -32.86 17.60
N GLU A 26 1.00 -33.03 16.45
CA GLU A 26 2.14 -33.95 16.36
C GLU A 26 3.44 -33.27 16.82
N ALA A 27 3.55 -31.95 16.62
CA ALA A 27 4.76 -31.18 16.91
C ALA A 27 4.74 -30.37 18.21
N VAL A 28 3.62 -30.33 18.94
CA VAL A 28 3.44 -29.42 20.08
C VAL A 28 3.00 -30.14 21.36
N ASP A 29 3.67 -29.84 22.48
CA ASP A 29 3.27 -30.33 23.81
C ASP A 29 1.82 -29.91 24.15
N PRO A 30 0.93 -30.85 24.52
CA PRO A 30 -0.44 -30.56 24.94
C PRO A 30 -0.56 -29.48 26.04
N ARG A 31 0.41 -29.37 26.94
CA ARG A 31 0.43 -28.33 27.99
C ARG A 31 0.53 -26.94 27.39
N LEU A 32 1.31 -26.78 26.32
CA LEU A 32 1.46 -25.51 25.63
C LEU A 32 0.20 -25.16 24.82
N ILE A 33 -0.49 -26.16 24.27
CA ILE A 33 -1.78 -25.97 23.60
C ILE A 33 -2.78 -25.37 24.58
N ILE A 34 -2.90 -25.95 25.78
CA ILE A 34 -3.81 -25.46 26.83
C ILE A 34 -3.42 -24.04 27.25
N ALA A 35 -2.13 -23.78 27.48
CA ALA A 35 -1.65 -22.45 27.84
C ALA A 35 -1.97 -21.40 26.75
N SER A 36 -1.79 -21.76 25.49
CA SER A 36 -2.09 -20.89 24.34
C SER A 36 -3.59 -20.61 24.22
N LEU A 37 -4.43 -21.64 24.39
CA LEU A 37 -5.88 -21.51 24.37
C LEU A 37 -6.38 -20.60 25.50
N LEU A 38 -5.91 -20.82 26.73
CA LEU A 38 -6.25 -19.96 27.87
C LEU A 38 -5.83 -18.50 27.65
N ARG A 39 -4.67 -18.27 27.04
CA ARG A 39 -4.19 -16.93 26.69
C ARG A 39 -5.13 -16.25 25.69
N ILE A 40 -5.52 -16.94 24.62
CA ILE A 40 -6.39 -16.38 23.57
C ILE A 40 -7.78 -16.06 24.13
N VAL A 41 -8.33 -16.94 24.97
CA VAL A 41 -9.63 -16.72 25.64
C VAL A 41 -9.56 -15.53 26.59
N LYS A 42 -8.48 -15.40 27.39
CA LYS A 42 -8.30 -14.23 28.25
C LYS A 42 -8.25 -12.93 27.45
N MET A 43 -7.51 -12.91 26.34
CA MET A 43 -7.45 -11.76 25.43
C MET A 43 -8.80 -11.46 24.75
N GLN A 44 -9.70 -12.44 24.66
CA GLN A 44 -11.06 -12.25 24.13
C GLN A 44 -11.99 -11.64 25.17
N LEU A 45 -11.88 -12.08 26.41
CA LEU A 45 -12.68 -11.56 27.52
C LEU A 45 -12.24 -10.17 27.96
N SER A 46 -10.95 -9.84 27.84
CA SER A 46 -10.41 -8.54 28.28
C SER A 46 -10.72 -7.38 27.33
N ASN A 47 -11.28 -7.64 26.14
CA ASN A 47 -11.43 -6.64 25.06
C ASN A 47 -10.13 -5.86 24.76
N GLU A 48 -8.97 -6.42 25.12
CA GLU A 48 -7.69 -5.82 24.77
C GLU A 48 -7.51 -5.83 23.26
N GLU A 49 -6.82 -4.79 22.75
CA GLU A 49 -6.53 -4.65 21.33
C GLU A 49 -5.70 -5.87 20.87
N SER A 50 -6.38 -6.83 20.23
CA SER A 50 -5.73 -8.08 19.87
C SER A 50 -4.83 -7.86 18.65
N PRO A 51 -3.63 -8.46 18.61
CA PRO A 51 -2.72 -8.30 17.48
C PRO A 51 -3.18 -9.05 16.22
N GLY A 52 -4.28 -9.83 16.29
CA GLY A 52 -4.92 -10.54 15.18
C GLY A 52 -5.99 -11.53 15.65
N ARG A 53 -6.92 -11.91 14.76
CA ARG A 53 -8.00 -12.90 15.05
C ARG A 53 -7.63 -14.35 14.73
N GLY A 54 -6.47 -14.59 14.11
CA GLY A 54 -5.98 -15.90 13.72
C GLY A 54 -4.63 -16.20 14.34
N PHE A 55 -4.55 -17.32 15.06
CA PHE A 55 -3.38 -17.80 15.77
C PHE A 55 -2.96 -19.17 15.23
N CYS A 56 -1.66 -19.45 15.25
CA CYS A 56 -1.09 -20.75 14.93
C CYS A 56 -0.08 -21.13 16.01
N VAL A 57 -0.12 -22.37 16.51
CA VAL A 57 0.89 -22.88 17.45
C VAL A 57 1.74 -23.91 16.73
N ALA A 58 3.03 -23.62 16.60
CA ALA A 58 4.01 -24.50 15.96
C ALA A 58 5.37 -24.30 16.64
N ARG A 59 6.21 -25.35 16.69
CA ARG A 59 7.58 -25.27 17.26
C ARG A 59 7.61 -24.58 18.63
N GLU A 60 6.67 -24.96 19.49
CA GLU A 60 6.49 -24.43 20.84
C GLU A 60 6.24 -22.91 20.95
N LYS A 61 5.77 -22.26 19.89
CA LYS A 61 5.48 -20.82 19.87
C LYS A 61 4.11 -20.53 19.25
N THR A 62 3.48 -19.47 19.73
CA THR A 62 2.24 -18.93 19.16
C THR A 62 2.56 -17.81 18.16
N TYR A 63 2.07 -17.94 16.95
CA TYR A 63 2.21 -16.98 15.87
C TYR A 63 0.86 -16.38 15.49
N ILE A 64 0.91 -15.22 14.83
CA ILE A 64 -0.23 -14.59 14.17
C ILE A 64 0.07 -14.46 12.68
N SER A 65 -0.98 -14.56 11.87
CA SER A 65 -0.87 -14.33 10.43
C SER A 65 -1.05 -12.85 10.11
N ARG A 66 -0.10 -12.28 9.36
CA ARG A 66 -0.19 -10.92 8.81
C ARG A 66 0.03 -10.95 7.30
N LEU A 67 -0.75 -10.13 6.59
CA LEU A 67 -0.52 -9.92 5.17
C LEU A 67 0.69 -8.99 5.02
N VAL A 68 1.74 -9.48 4.38
CA VAL A 68 2.94 -8.69 4.07
C VAL A 68 3.18 -8.76 2.57
N ARG A 69 3.60 -7.65 1.97
CA ARG A 69 4.00 -7.62 0.56
C ARG A 69 5.27 -8.45 0.39
N ASN A 70 5.27 -9.39 -0.55
CA ASN A 70 6.47 -10.11 -0.90
C ASN A 70 7.36 -9.21 -1.78
N GLN A 71 8.44 -8.69 -1.20
CA GLN A 71 9.33 -7.74 -1.90
C GLN A 71 10.07 -8.41 -3.07
N GLU A 72 10.46 -9.67 -2.93
CA GLU A 72 11.15 -10.43 -3.98
C GLU A 72 10.25 -10.63 -5.20
N LEU A 73 9.02 -11.14 -4.99
CA LEU A 73 8.07 -11.31 -6.08
C LEU A 73 7.64 -9.97 -6.70
N ASN A 74 7.49 -8.93 -5.88
CA ASN A 74 7.16 -7.59 -6.38
C ASN A 74 8.34 -6.94 -7.14
N SER A 75 9.57 -7.37 -6.92
CA SER A 75 10.73 -6.91 -7.68
C SER A 75 10.82 -7.58 -9.05
N VAL A 76 10.41 -8.85 -9.13
CA VAL A 76 10.48 -9.66 -10.37
C VAL A 76 9.25 -9.49 -11.25
N PHE A 77 8.06 -9.39 -10.64
CA PHE A 77 6.77 -9.38 -11.33
C PHE A 77 5.96 -8.10 -11.12
N GLY A 78 6.46 -7.17 -10.30
CA GLY A 78 5.84 -5.87 -10.14
C GLY A 78 6.08 -4.99 -11.38
N PRO A 79 5.24 -3.95 -11.59
CA PRO A 79 5.58 -2.90 -12.55
C PRO A 79 6.98 -2.37 -12.21
N ALA A 80 7.80 -2.08 -13.24
CA ALA A 80 9.16 -1.57 -13.08
C ALA A 80 9.17 -0.50 -11.97
N GLN A 81 9.80 -0.83 -10.84
CA GLN A 81 9.77 0.04 -9.65
C GLN A 81 10.65 1.28 -9.86
N GLU A 82 11.55 1.22 -10.84
CA GLU A 82 12.49 2.28 -11.16
C GLU A 82 12.10 2.91 -12.49
N ALA A 83 11.87 4.22 -12.45
CA ALA A 83 11.80 5.00 -13.67
C ALA A 83 13.18 4.95 -14.33
N GLU A 84 13.24 4.52 -15.59
CA GLU A 84 14.47 4.61 -16.36
C GLU A 84 14.85 6.09 -16.50
N PRO A 85 16.11 6.48 -16.25
CA PRO A 85 16.56 7.83 -16.51
C PRO A 85 16.46 8.10 -18.02
N VAL A 86 15.58 9.03 -18.40
CA VAL A 86 15.41 9.49 -19.78
C VAL A 86 16.12 10.83 -19.93
N GLU A 87 17.04 10.92 -20.90
CA GLU A 87 17.62 12.20 -21.28
C GLU A 87 16.55 13.08 -21.94
N ILE A 88 16.37 14.28 -21.41
CA ILE A 88 15.45 15.29 -21.95
C ILE A 88 16.28 16.26 -22.79
N SER A 89 15.93 16.38 -24.06
CA SER A 89 16.49 17.38 -24.96
C SER A 89 15.70 18.69 -24.88
N PRO A 90 16.30 19.85 -25.21
CA PRO A 90 15.57 21.12 -25.27
C PRO A 90 14.42 21.15 -26.29
N LYS A 91 14.33 20.15 -27.18
CA LYS A 91 13.24 19.98 -28.16
C LYS A 91 12.06 19.19 -27.62
N ASP A 92 12.19 18.62 -26.43
CA ASP A 92 11.14 17.82 -25.82
C ASP A 92 10.13 18.69 -25.12
N CYS A 93 8.87 18.58 -25.53
CA CYS A 93 7.76 19.19 -24.82
C CYS A 93 7.47 18.36 -23.57
N VAL A 94 7.76 18.93 -22.41
CA VAL A 94 7.54 18.27 -21.11
C VAL A 94 6.66 19.16 -20.26
N ALA A 95 5.64 18.58 -19.63
CA ALA A 95 4.79 19.26 -18.66
C ALA A 95 4.96 18.65 -17.27
N GLY A 96 5.04 19.50 -16.26
CA GLY A 96 4.92 19.09 -14.86
C GLY A 96 3.44 18.83 -14.53
N VAL A 97 3.12 17.61 -14.12
CA VAL A 97 1.79 17.21 -13.64
C VAL A 97 1.86 16.77 -12.19
N ILE A 98 0.85 17.11 -11.41
CA ILE A 98 0.77 16.69 -10.01
C ILE A 98 0.10 15.31 -9.95
N LYS A 99 0.82 14.32 -9.44
CA LYS A 99 0.27 12.98 -9.15
C LYS A 99 0.57 12.62 -7.71
N MET A 100 -0.48 12.36 -6.93
CA MET A 100 -0.38 11.94 -5.52
C MET A 100 0.50 12.87 -4.68
N GLY A 101 0.32 14.19 -4.82
CA GLY A 101 1.07 15.21 -4.07
C GLY A 101 2.53 15.38 -4.49
N LYS A 102 2.93 14.81 -5.64
CA LYS A 102 4.27 14.96 -6.21
C LYS A 102 4.20 15.59 -7.60
N VAL A 103 5.18 16.42 -7.92
CA VAL A 103 5.38 16.93 -9.28
C VAL A 103 6.10 15.85 -10.09
N VAL A 104 5.48 15.42 -11.18
CA VAL A 104 6.02 14.42 -12.10
C VAL A 104 6.09 15.05 -13.49
N PHE A 105 7.19 14.85 -14.19
CA PHE A 105 7.35 15.36 -15.55
C PHE A 105 6.83 14.33 -16.54
N GLN A 106 5.90 14.73 -17.40
CA GLN A 106 5.35 13.92 -18.48
C GLN A 106 5.72 14.54 -19.83
N ARG A 107 6.23 13.71 -20.75
CA ARG A 107 6.41 14.13 -22.14
C ARG A 107 5.03 14.33 -22.75
N LEU A 108 4.78 15.53 -23.22
CA LEU A 108 3.61 15.82 -24.03
C LEU A 108 3.85 15.15 -25.38
N ALA A 109 2.85 14.44 -25.90
CA ALA A 109 2.82 14.19 -27.33
C ALA A 109 2.90 15.57 -27.97
N ALA A 110 3.96 15.84 -28.72
CA ALA A 110 4.03 17.04 -29.51
C ALA A 110 2.90 16.90 -30.53
N ASP A 111 1.75 17.51 -30.27
CA ASP A 111 0.83 17.88 -31.34
C ASP A 111 1.60 18.95 -32.13
N GLN A 112 2.40 18.50 -33.10
CA GLN A 112 3.21 19.35 -33.98
C GLN A 112 2.34 20.29 -34.82
N ASP A 113 1.01 20.18 -34.72
CA ASP A 113 0.02 20.89 -35.53
C ASP A 113 -0.85 21.89 -34.74
N VAL A 114 -0.48 22.27 -33.50
CA VAL A 114 -1.21 23.35 -32.81
C VAL A 114 -0.82 24.70 -33.43
N GLU A 115 -1.65 25.19 -34.35
CA GLU A 115 -1.47 26.50 -34.98
C GLU A 115 -1.51 27.61 -33.91
N ILE A 116 -0.42 28.39 -33.82
CA ILE A 116 -0.34 29.55 -32.92
C ILE A 116 -1.33 30.60 -33.42
N LYS A 117 -2.36 30.89 -32.62
CA LYS A 117 -3.39 31.86 -32.99
C LYS A 117 -2.81 33.29 -33.05
N PRO A 118 -3.46 34.21 -33.80
CA PRO A 118 -3.11 35.62 -33.75
C PRO A 118 -3.07 36.12 -32.29
N CYS A 119 -2.02 36.88 -31.96
CA CYS A 119 -1.74 37.39 -30.61
C CYS A 119 -1.28 36.34 -29.57
N GLN A 120 -0.84 35.15 -30.00
CA GLN A 120 -0.16 34.18 -29.14
C GLN A 120 1.29 34.00 -29.57
N VAL A 121 2.15 33.62 -28.61
CA VAL A 121 3.55 33.29 -28.86
C VAL A 121 3.91 32.03 -28.08
N GLU A 122 4.70 31.17 -28.69
CA GLU A 122 5.30 30.04 -28.01
C GLU A 122 6.64 30.48 -27.39
N VAL A 123 6.86 30.11 -26.13
CA VAL A 123 8.05 30.51 -25.37
C VAL A 123 8.73 29.28 -24.79
N GLN A 124 10.02 29.12 -25.08
CA GLN A 124 10.85 28.12 -24.43
C GLN A 124 11.27 28.61 -23.05
N VAL A 125 10.62 28.09 -22.01
CA VAL A 125 10.89 28.45 -20.61
C VAL A 125 12.18 27.78 -20.14
N GLN A 126 13.20 28.58 -19.83
CA GLN A 126 14.47 28.09 -19.25
C GLN A 126 14.37 27.93 -17.73
N ASN A 127 13.73 28.88 -17.06
CA ASN A 127 13.55 28.92 -15.62
C ASN A 127 12.16 29.47 -15.29
N ILE A 128 11.53 28.94 -14.24
CA ILE A 128 10.28 29.45 -13.69
C ILE A 128 10.34 29.46 -12.16
N GLY A 129 9.75 30.49 -11.54
CA GLY A 129 9.65 30.60 -10.09
C GLY A 129 8.49 29.78 -9.53
N LEU A 130 8.65 29.29 -8.31
CA LEU A 130 7.56 28.72 -7.51
C LEU A 130 6.89 29.84 -6.71
N THR A 131 5.58 30.04 -6.93
CA THR A 131 4.77 30.96 -6.13
C THR A 131 4.03 30.20 -5.02
N LYS A 132 3.48 30.93 -4.03
CA LYS A 132 2.70 30.32 -2.95
C LYS A 132 1.49 29.57 -3.49
N GLU A 133 0.83 30.16 -4.47
CA GLU A 133 -0.33 29.57 -5.15
C GLU A 133 0.06 28.27 -5.85
N GLY A 134 1.24 28.24 -6.49
CA GLY A 134 1.79 27.03 -7.09
C GLY A 134 2.02 25.91 -6.07
N VAL A 135 2.46 26.25 -4.84
CA VAL A 135 2.66 25.28 -3.76
C VAL A 135 1.31 24.74 -3.26
N SER A 136 0.32 25.60 -3.03
CA SER A 136 -1.02 25.17 -2.60
C SER A 136 -1.66 24.18 -3.57
N VAL A 137 -1.48 24.39 -4.88
CA VAL A 137 -1.96 23.46 -5.92
C VAL A 137 -1.26 22.08 -5.81
N ILE A 138 0.05 22.05 -5.51
CA ILE A 138 0.80 20.80 -5.33
C ILE A 138 0.35 20.06 -4.07
N THR A 139 0.16 20.77 -2.97
CA THR A 139 -0.12 20.15 -1.66
C THR A 139 -1.60 19.89 -1.42
N SER A 140 -2.51 20.44 -2.23
CA SER A 140 -3.97 20.38 -2.00
C SER A 140 -4.35 20.88 -0.61
N VAL A 141 -3.67 21.93 -0.15
CA VAL A 141 -3.93 22.60 1.13
C VAL A 141 -4.47 23.99 0.80
N ASP A 142 -5.71 24.23 1.21
CA ASP A 142 -6.33 25.56 1.23
C ASP A 142 -5.69 26.44 2.33
#